data_AF-A0A354C4Q0-F1
#
_entry.id   AF-A0A354C4Q0-F1
#
_cell.length_a   1.000
_cell.length_b   1.000
_cell.length_c   1.000
_cell.angle_alpha   90.00
_cell.angle_beta   90.00
_cell.angle_gamma   90.00
#
_symmetry.space_group_name_H-M   'P 1'
#
loop_
_entity.id
_entity.type
_entity.pdbx_description
1 polymer ?
#
loop_
_entity_poly.entity_id
_entity_poly.type
_entity_poly.pdbx_seq_one_letter_code
_entity_poly.pdbx_strand_id
1 'polypeptide(L)'
;MANNHDPVSYALLQTIHGVGKILALIILYEIENIRRFASVQDFVSYSRLVKCAKESNGKKCGSGGSKIGNAHLKWAFSEAAVFFLNGNEPAKKYLDRLTKKHGKSKALSILAHKLGRAVYFMLKNKEAFDQNKFLNL
;
A
#
# COMPACT_ATOMS: atom_id res chain seq x y z
N MET A 1 26.11 8.90 -8.52
CA MET A 1 25.03 8.79 -7.51
C MET A 1 23.79 9.41 -8.12
N ALA A 2 22.67 8.69 -8.23
CA ALA A 2 21.55 9.10 -9.08
C ALA A 2 20.90 10.41 -8.56
N ASN A 3 21.10 11.51 -9.29
CA ASN A 3 20.74 12.87 -8.87
C ASN A 3 19.33 13.33 -9.30
N ASN A 4 18.48 12.45 -9.86
CA ASN A 4 17.15 12.83 -10.35
C ASN A 4 16.05 11.93 -9.74
N HIS A 5 15.75 12.14 -8.46
CA HIS A 5 14.50 11.61 -7.87
C HIS A 5 13.44 12.70 -7.98
N ASP A 6 12.17 12.36 -8.18
CA ASP A 6 11.09 13.35 -8.07
C ASP A 6 10.97 13.79 -6.59
N PRO A 7 11.45 14.99 -6.22
CA PRO A 7 11.52 15.38 -4.82
C PRO A 7 10.12 15.59 -4.23
N VAL A 8 9.14 15.90 -5.08
CA VAL A 8 7.75 16.11 -4.67
C VAL A 8 7.13 14.78 -4.26
N SER A 9 7.17 13.76 -5.13
CA SER A 9 6.64 12.43 -4.79
C SER A 9 7.33 11.82 -3.58
N TYR A 10 8.65 12.01 -3.44
CA TYR A 10 9.39 11.57 -2.27
C TYR A 10 8.89 12.24 -0.99
N ALA A 11 8.77 13.57 -0.98
CA ALA A 11 8.27 14.32 0.18
C ALA A 11 6.84 13.91 0.54
N LEU A 12 5.97 13.67 -0.45
CA LEU A 12 4.61 13.19 -0.21
C LEU A 12 4.61 11.81 0.47
N LEU A 13 5.44 10.87 0.03
CA LEU A 13 5.53 9.55 0.67
C LEU A 13 6.03 9.64 2.13
N GLN A 14 6.92 10.58 2.44
CA GLN A 14 7.40 10.82 3.79
C GLN A 14 6.35 11.41 4.74
N THR A 15 5.23 11.94 4.23
CA THR A 15 4.12 12.41 5.08
C THR A 15 3.37 11.25 5.75
N ILE A 16 3.54 10.02 5.26
CA ILE A 16 2.93 8.83 5.85
C ILE A 16 3.71 8.45 7.12
N HIS A 17 2.98 8.38 8.24
CA HIS A 17 3.56 7.95 9.51
C HIS A 17 4.24 6.58 9.39
N GLY A 18 5.50 6.48 9.79
CA GLY A 18 6.28 5.23 9.71
C GLY A 18 6.92 4.92 8.36
N VAL A 19 6.71 5.74 7.32
CA VAL A 19 7.43 5.59 6.04
C VAL A 19 8.72 6.41 6.08
N GLY A 20 9.84 5.71 6.30
CA GLY A 20 11.17 6.31 6.28
C GLY A 20 11.75 6.47 4.87
N LYS A 21 12.99 7.00 4.81
CA LYS A 21 13.72 7.24 3.55
C LYS A 21 13.81 6.00 2.65
N ILE A 22 14.16 4.85 3.24
CA ILE A 22 14.36 3.59 2.49
C ILE A 22 13.05 3.13 1.85
N LEU A 23 11.95 3.09 2.62
CA LEU A 23 10.64 2.66 2.12
C LEU A 23 10.12 3.62 1.05
N ALA A 24 10.25 4.93 1.27
CA ALA A 24 9.86 5.94 0.30
C ALA A 24 10.63 5.80 -1.02
N LEU A 25 11.95 5.58 -0.97
CA LEU A 25 12.78 5.37 -2.17
C LEU A 25 12.40 4.09 -2.91
N ILE A 26 12.20 2.98 -2.21
CA ILE A 26 11.79 1.72 -2.84
C ILE A 26 10.44 1.89 -3.53
N ILE A 27 9.47 2.51 -2.87
CA ILE A 27 8.16 2.78 -3.49
C ILE A 27 8.31 3.68 -4.72
N LEU A 28 9.11 4.75 -4.63
CA LEU A 28 9.31 5.69 -5.73
C LEU A 28 9.97 5.01 -6.95
N TYR A 29 11.03 4.24 -6.71
CA TYR A 29 11.79 3.58 -7.77
C TYR A 29 11.05 2.42 -8.42
N GLU A 30 10.29 1.64 -7.67
CA GLU A 30 9.54 0.52 -8.24
C GLU A 30 8.29 0.97 -9.01
N ILE A 31 7.76 2.15 -8.66
CA ILE A 31 6.64 2.77 -9.38
C ILE A 31 7.12 3.50 -10.62
N GLU A 32 8.20 4.28 -10.49
CA GLU A 32 8.71 5.28 -11.44
C GLU A 32 7.70 6.38 -11.78
N ASN A 33 6.61 6.02 -12.46
CA ASN A 33 5.54 6.93 -12.84
C ASN A 33 4.18 6.33 -12.50
N ILE A 34 3.45 6.97 -11.57
CA ILE A 34 2.14 6.49 -11.13
C ILE A 34 1.09 6.49 -12.25
N ARG A 35 1.25 7.35 -13.27
CA ARG A 35 0.31 7.46 -14.40
C ARG A 35 0.35 6.26 -15.35
N ARG A 36 1.35 5.37 -15.22
CA ARG A 36 1.39 4.11 -15.96
C ARG A 36 0.25 3.16 -15.58
N PHE A 37 -0.32 3.34 -14.40
CA PHE A 37 -1.46 2.56 -13.92
C PHE A 37 -2.74 3.35 -14.20
N ALA A 38 -3.61 2.82 -15.05
CA ALA A 38 -4.88 3.47 -15.39
C ALA A 38 -5.82 3.51 -14.17
N SER A 39 -5.88 2.41 -13.42
CA SER A 39 -6.72 2.27 -12.24
C SER A 39 -5.91 1.98 -10.97
N VAL A 40 -6.51 2.30 -9.82
CA VAL A 40 -5.96 1.90 -8.50
C VAL A 40 -5.87 0.39 -8.38
N GLN A 41 -6.77 -0.35 -9.04
CA GLN A 41 -6.81 -1.81 -9.01
C GLN A 41 -5.57 -2.41 -9.66
N ASP A 42 -5.12 -1.84 -10.79
CA ASP A 42 -3.90 -2.26 -11.48
C ASP A 42 -2.68 -2.06 -10.60
N PHE A 43 -2.62 -0.92 -9.90
CA PHE A 43 -1.52 -0.59 -8.99
C PHE A 43 -1.44 -1.55 -7.78
N VAL A 44 -2.56 -1.79 -7.09
CA VAL A 44 -2.57 -2.70 -5.92
C VAL A 44 -2.37 -4.16 -6.32
N SER A 45 -2.80 -4.53 -7.53
CA SER A 45 -2.51 -5.84 -8.14
C SER A 45 -1.01 -5.98 -8.40
N TYR A 46 -0.40 -4.98 -9.06
CA TYR A 46 1.04 -4.93 -9.31
C TYR A 46 1.86 -4.98 -8.02
N SER A 47 1.41 -4.31 -6.96
CA SER A 47 2.07 -4.30 -5.63
C SER A 47 1.82 -5.56 -4.79
N ARG A 48 1.12 -6.57 -5.33
CA ARG A 48 0.71 -7.81 -4.64
C ARG A 48 -0.08 -7.59 -3.34
N LEU A 49 -0.86 -6.52 -3.29
CA LEU A 49 -1.67 -6.15 -2.11
C LEU A 49 -3.06 -6.78 -2.13
N VAL A 50 -3.47 -7.33 -3.28
CA VAL A 50 -4.76 -7.99 -3.47
C VAL A 50 -4.55 -9.45 -3.85
N LYS A 51 -5.47 -10.33 -3.45
CA LYS A 51 -5.49 -11.72 -3.92
C LYS A 51 -6.08 -11.77 -5.32
N CYS A 52 -5.36 -12.41 -6.25
CA CYS A 52 -5.90 -12.69 -7.57
C CYS A 52 -6.92 -13.82 -7.48
N ALA A 53 -8.14 -13.59 -7.96
CA ALA A 53 -9.14 -14.63 -8.11
C ALA A 53 -8.76 -15.50 -9.32
N LYS A 54 -8.71 -16.82 -9.13
CA LYS A 54 -8.54 -17.78 -10.23
C LYS A 54 -9.93 -18.17 -10.71
N GLU A 55 -10.34 -17.65 -11.86
CA GLU A 55 -11.61 -17.98 -12.48
C GLU A 55 -11.39 -18.82 -13.74
N SER A 56 -12.19 -19.86 -13.92
CA SER A 56 -12.22 -20.70 -15.12
C SER A 56 -13.67 -20.94 -15.51
N ASN A 57 -14.01 -20.69 -16.78
CA ASN A 57 -15.36 -20.84 -17.31
C ASN A 57 -16.44 -20.15 -16.42
N GLY A 58 -16.17 -18.93 -15.96
CA GLY A 58 -17.06 -18.16 -15.08
C GLY A 58 -17.16 -18.66 -13.63
N LYS A 59 -16.44 -19.72 -13.25
CA LYS A 59 -16.42 -20.27 -11.88
C LYS A 59 -15.13 -19.90 -11.16
N LYS A 60 -15.24 -19.48 -9.90
CA LYS A 60 -14.09 -19.21 -9.02
C LYS A 60 -13.46 -20.53 -8.57
N CYS A 61 -12.33 -20.88 -9.15
CA CYS A 61 -11.54 -22.09 -8.87
C CYS A 61 -10.45 -21.89 -7.80
N GLY A 62 -10.50 -20.80 -7.03
CA GLY A 62 -9.58 -20.51 -5.93
C GLY A 62 -8.83 -19.20 -6.10
N SER A 63 -7.66 -19.09 -5.46
CA SER A 63 -6.76 -17.93 -5.58
C SER A 63 -5.39 -18.36 -6.10
N GLY A 64 -4.83 -17.60 -7.03
CA GLY A 64 -3.52 -17.86 -7.64
C GLY A 64 -2.65 -16.61 -7.70
N GLY A 65 -1.51 -16.69 -8.40
CA GLY A 65 -0.70 -15.50 -8.73
C GLY A 65 0.07 -14.87 -7.58
N SER A 66 0.35 -15.60 -6.49
CA SER A 66 1.11 -15.05 -5.34
C SER A 66 2.51 -14.54 -5.69
N LYS A 67 3.08 -15.01 -6.81
CA LYS A 67 4.38 -14.60 -7.34
C LYS A 67 4.30 -13.57 -8.47
N ILE A 68 3.09 -13.16 -8.89
CA ILE A 68 2.90 -12.20 -9.99
C ILE A 68 2.91 -10.78 -9.41
N GLY A 69 3.55 -9.84 -10.10
CA GLY A 69 3.73 -8.45 -9.66
C GLY A 69 5.08 -8.19 -9.00
N ASN A 70 5.21 -7.07 -8.30
CA ASN A 70 6.45 -6.58 -7.73
C ASN A 70 6.64 -7.04 -6.27
N ALA A 71 7.72 -7.79 -6.02
CA ALA A 71 8.02 -8.30 -4.68
C ALA A 71 8.56 -7.22 -3.73
N HIS A 72 9.28 -6.22 -4.24
CA HIS A 72 9.81 -5.12 -3.45
C HIS A 72 8.70 -4.22 -2.93
N LEU A 73 7.72 -3.88 -3.77
CA LEU A 73 6.52 -3.15 -3.32
C LEU A 73 5.72 -3.95 -2.29
N LYS A 74 5.58 -5.27 -2.49
CA LYS A 74 4.90 -6.13 -1.51
C LYS A 74 5.56 -6.05 -0.14
N TRP A 75 6.88 -6.19 -0.11
CA TRP A 75 7.65 -6.08 1.12
C TRP A 75 7.51 -4.67 1.72
N ALA A 76 7.75 -3.62 0.92
CA ALA A 76 7.72 -2.23 1.38
C ALA A 76 6.38 -1.84 2.01
N PHE A 77 5.25 -2.22 1.41
CA PHE A 77 3.92 -1.93 1.97
C PHE A 77 3.58 -2.78 3.20
N SER A 78 4.13 -4.00 3.28
CA SER A 78 3.96 -4.85 4.47
C SER A 78 4.71 -4.25 5.65
N GLU A 79 5.94 -3.78 5.41
CA GLU A 79 6.77 -3.11 6.41
C GLU A 79 6.16 -1.75 6.82
N ALA A 80 5.72 -0.97 5.84
CA ALA A 80 5.03 0.31 6.09
C ALA A 80 3.78 0.13 6.96
N ALA A 81 3.01 -0.94 6.75
CA ALA A 81 1.85 -1.23 7.59
C ALA A 81 2.22 -1.52 9.05
N VAL A 82 3.36 -2.17 9.30
CA VAL A 82 3.86 -2.42 10.66
C VAL A 82 4.36 -1.13 11.30
N PHE A 83 5.18 -0.35 10.59
CA PHE A 83 5.69 0.92 11.11
C PHE A 83 4.59 1.96 11.32
N PHE A 84 3.55 1.97 10.48
CA PHE A 84 2.39 2.86 10.62
C PHE A 84 1.67 2.68 11.96
N LEU A 85 1.74 1.48 12.57
CA LEU A 85 1.13 1.20 13.87
C LEU A 85 1.99 1.68 15.05
N ASN A 86 3.31 1.85 14.83
CA ASN A 86 4.22 2.22 15.89
C ASN A 86 3.99 3.68 16.28
N GLY A 87 3.63 3.96 17.54
CA GLY A 87 3.35 5.32 18.02
C GLY A 87 2.05 5.95 17.48
N ASN A 88 1.18 5.19 16.81
CA ASN A 88 -0.09 5.68 16.26
C ASN A 88 -1.30 4.97 16.89
N GLU A 89 -1.79 5.49 18.01
CA GLU A 89 -2.92 4.91 18.75
C GLU A 89 -4.23 4.80 17.93
N PRO A 90 -4.63 5.81 17.13
CA PRO A 90 -5.78 5.67 16.22
C PRO A 90 -5.63 4.50 15.23
N ALA A 91 -4.44 4.32 14.65
CA ALA A 91 -4.17 3.22 13.73
C ALA A 91 -4.23 1.84 14.43
N LYS A 92 -3.73 1.74 15.67
CA LYS A 92 -3.85 0.52 16.47
C LYS A 92 -5.30 0.16 16.75
N LYS A 93 -6.13 1.13 17.17
CA LYS A 93 -7.57 0.91 17.38
C LYS A 93 -8.27 0.44 16.10
N TYR A 94 -7.90 1.00 14.95
CA TYR A 94 -8.40 0.55 13.66
C TYR A 94 -8.01 -0.90 13.34
N LEU A 95 -6.75 -1.26 13.56
CA LEU A 95 -6.27 -2.63 13.39
C LEU A 95 -6.94 -3.61 14.36
N ASP A 96 -7.18 -3.23 15.61
CA ASP A 96 -7.87 -4.07 16.59
C ASP A 96 -9.29 -4.40 16.14
N ARG A 97 -10.02 -3.42 15.60
CA ARG A 97 -11.33 -3.64 15.00
C ARG A 97 -11.27 -4.64 13.84
N LEU A 98 -10.29 -4.50 12.95
CA LEU A 98 -10.09 -5.44 11.84
C LEU A 98 -9.69 -6.84 12.33
N THR A 99 -8.85 -6.90 13.37
CA THR A 99 -8.35 -8.15 13.97
C THR A 99 -9.49 -8.93 14.59
N LYS A 100 -10.41 -8.26 15.31
CA LYS A 100 -11.62 -8.89 15.86
C LYS A 100 -12.51 -9.52 14.79
N LYS A 101 -12.57 -8.94 13.59
CA LYS A 101 -13.44 -9.41 12.50
C LYS A 101 -12.79 -10.47 11.60
N HIS A 102 -11.49 -10.36 11.34
CA HIS A 102 -10.81 -11.13 10.29
C HIS A 102 -9.57 -11.91 10.77
N GLY A 103 -9.11 -11.68 12.00
CA GLY A 103 -7.86 -12.20 12.53
C GLY A 103 -6.65 -11.34 12.15
N LYS A 104 -5.56 -11.49 12.91
CA LYS A 104 -4.38 -10.61 12.89
C LYS A 104 -3.69 -10.54 11.52
N SER A 105 -3.47 -11.69 10.89
CA SER A 105 -2.77 -11.78 9.59
C SER A 105 -3.56 -11.10 8.46
N LYS A 106 -4.88 -11.31 8.43
CA LYS A 106 -5.75 -10.66 7.45
C LYS A 106 -5.89 -9.16 7.73
N ALA A 107 -5.96 -8.75 9.00
CA ALA A 107 -6.05 -7.35 9.38
C ALA A 107 -4.85 -6.53 8.87
N LEU A 108 -3.61 -7.03 9.05
CA LEU A 108 -2.41 -6.39 8.51
C LEU A 108 -2.44 -6.32 6.97
N SER A 109 -2.88 -7.39 6.31
CA SER A 109 -3.00 -7.40 4.84
C SER A 109 -4.01 -6.37 4.34
N ILE A 110 -5.13 -6.20 5.04
CA ILE A 110 -6.16 -5.18 4.74
C ILE A 110 -5.58 -3.77 4.94
N LEU A 111 -4.82 -3.56 6.01
CA LEU A 111 -4.16 -2.27 6.28
C LEU A 111 -3.15 -1.92 5.19
N ALA A 112 -2.27 -2.86 4.82
CA ALA A 112 -1.30 -2.68 3.73
C ALA A 112 -2.00 -2.38 2.40
N HIS A 113 -3.09 -3.08 2.09
CA HIS A 113 -3.91 -2.80 0.90
C HIS A 113 -4.50 -1.39 0.93
N LYS A 114 -5.02 -0.94 2.08
CA LYS A 114 -5.55 0.41 2.25
C LYS A 114 -4.46 1.47 2.06
N LEU A 115 -3.27 1.25 2.61
CA LEU A 115 -2.10 2.12 2.43
C LEU A 115 -1.69 2.22 0.95
N GLY A 116 -1.63 1.10 0.23
CA GLY A 116 -1.35 1.12 -1.21
C GLY A 116 -2.35 1.95 -2.00
N ARG A 117 -3.65 1.82 -1.70
CA ARG A 117 -4.68 2.67 -2.32
C ARG A 117 -4.47 4.15 -2.01
N ALA A 118 -4.13 4.49 -0.76
CA ALA A 118 -3.86 5.87 -0.36
C ALA A 118 -2.67 6.44 -1.13
N VAL A 119 -1.55 5.71 -1.20
CA VAL A 119 -0.35 6.12 -1.95
C VAL A 119 -0.66 6.39 -3.42
N TYR A 120 -1.47 5.54 -4.07
CA TYR A 120 -1.88 5.77 -5.46
C TYR A 120 -2.56 7.13 -5.65
N PHE A 121 -3.52 7.48 -4.80
CA PHE A 121 -4.22 8.76 -4.90
C PHE A 121 -3.35 9.95 -4.49
N MET A 122 -2.52 9.79 -3.45
CA MET A 122 -1.57 10.82 -3.04
C MET A 122 -0.61 11.19 -4.18
N LEU A 123 0.00 10.20 -4.83
CA LEU A 123 0.92 10.43 -5.95
C LEU A 123 0.21 10.96 -7.19
N LYS A 124 -1.02 10.49 -7.47
CA LYS A 124 -1.79 10.93 -8.64
C LYS A 124 -2.29 12.38 -8.50
N ASN A 125 -2.77 12.75 -7.31
CA ASN A 125 -3.33 14.07 -7.02
C ASN A 125 -2.29 15.07 -6.47
N LYS A 126 -1.08 14.59 -6.14
CA LYS A 126 -0.02 15.35 -5.46
C LYS A 126 -0.47 15.91 -4.09
N GLU A 127 -1.19 15.10 -3.33
CA GLU A 127 -1.73 15.47 -2.01
C GLU A 127 -0.98 14.74 -0.90
N ALA A 128 -0.77 15.43 0.23
CA ALA A 128 -0.16 14.85 1.42
C ALA A 128 -1.08 13.81 2.09
N PHE A 129 -0.50 12.95 2.92
CA PHE A 129 -1.26 11.93 3.64
C PHE A 129 -2.16 12.56 4.69
N ASP A 130 -3.46 12.30 4.59
CA ASP A 130 -4.45 12.67 5.60
C ASP A 130 -4.87 11.43 6.39
N GLN A 131 -4.47 11.40 7.66
CA GLN A 131 -4.77 10.28 8.56
C GLN A 131 -6.27 10.17 8.90
N ASN A 132 -7.00 11.29 9.00
CA ASN A 132 -8.41 11.27 9.35
C ASN A 132 -9.23 10.66 8.21
N LYS A 133 -8.98 11.14 6.98
CA LYS A 133 -9.54 10.56 5.76
C LYS A 133 -9.13 9.10 5.58
N PHE A 134 -7.91 8.74 5.95
CA PHE A 134 -7.44 7.36 5.88
C PHE A 134 -8.13 6.45 6.89
N LEU A 135 -8.39 6.87 8.12
CA LEU A 135 -9.00 6.04 9.16
C LEU A 135 -10.54 6.10 9.16
N ASN A 136 -11.14 6.96 8.31
CA ASN A 136 -12.55 7.32 8.34
C ASN A 136 -12.97 7.79 9.75
N LEU A 137 -12.15 8.68 10.32
CA LEU A 137 -12.43 9.35 11.59
C LEU A 137 -13.25 10.62 11.36
#